data_AF-A0A1J4TQ06-F1
#
_entry.id   AF-A0A1J4TQ06-F1
#
_cell.length_a   1.000
_cell.length_b   1.000
_cell.length_c   1.000
_cell.angle_alpha   90.00
_cell.angle_beta   90.00
_cell.angle_gamma   90.00
#
_symmetry.space_group_name_H-M   'P 1'
#
loop_
_entity.id
_entity.type
_entity.pdbx_description
1 polymer ?
#
loop_
_entity_poly.entity_id
_entity_poly.type
_entity_poly.pdbx_seq_one_letter_code
_entity_poly.pdbx_strand_id
1 'polypeptide(L)' 'MKYSDLADKNSAELQAMLKARKTELFTLKIKQKMMQLTNTNEISVAKKDIARINTALTAVAN' A
#
# COMPACT_ATOMS: atom_id res chain seq x y z
N MET A 1 -3.48 5.93 -5.33
CA MET A 1 -3.49 7.09 -4.41
C MET A 1 -2.62 8.21 -4.95
N LYS A 2 -3.06 9.48 -4.84
CA LYS A 2 -2.20 10.65 -5.06
C LYS A 2 -1.39 10.91 -3.79
N TYR A 3 -0.14 11.35 -3.95
CA TYR A 3 0.81 11.58 -2.87
C TYR A 3 0.41 12.77 -1.97
N SER A 4 -0.36 13.69 -2.52
CA SER A 4 -0.87 14.89 -1.83
C SER A 4 -1.74 14.56 -0.61
N ASP A 5 -2.54 13.49 -0.62
CA ASP A 5 -3.41 13.12 0.52
C ASP A 5 -2.69 12.34 1.63
N LEU A 6 -1.43 11.95 1.38
CA LEU A 6 -0.60 11.15 2.30
C LEU A 6 0.43 12.01 3.04
N ALA A 7 0.75 13.20 2.53
CA ALA A 7 1.71 14.11 3.15
C ALA A 7 1.14 14.83 4.39
N ASP A 8 -0.16 15.11 4.42
CA ASP A 8 -0.84 15.79 5.54
C ASP A 8 -1.27 14.84 6.67
N LYS A 9 -1.03 13.54 6.54
CA LYS A 9 -1.49 12.53 7.51
C LYS A 9 -0.41 12.20 8.54
N ASN A 10 -0.86 12.02 9.78
CA ASN A 10 -0.02 11.69 10.92
C ASN A 10 0.72 10.36 10.70
N SER A 11 1.96 10.24 11.17
CA SER A 11 2.78 9.03 11.06
C SER A 11 2.08 7.75 11.56
N ALA A 12 1.19 7.88 12.54
CA ALA A 12 0.37 6.79 13.05
C ALA A 12 -0.69 6.30 12.05
N GLU A 13 -1.35 7.20 11.32
CA GLU A 13 -2.33 6.85 10.28
C GLU A 13 -1.65 6.23 9.06
N LEU A 14 -0.47 6.76 8.68
CA LEU A 14 0.34 6.19 7.60
C LEU A 14 0.75 4.75 7.91
N GLN A 15 1.19 4.45 9.14
CA GLN A 15 1.49 3.09 9.56
C GLN A 15 0.26 2.17 9.57
N ALA A 16 -0.90 2.66 10.02
CA ALA A 16 -2.15 1.90 9.98
C ALA A 16 -2.55 1.54 8.55
N MET A 17 -2.47 2.48 7.61
CA MET A 17 -2.71 2.25 6.18
C MET A 17 -1.70 1.28 5.58
N LEU A 18 -0.43 1.35 5.99
CA LEU A 18 0.62 0.43 5.55
C LEU A 18 0.29 -1.03 5.94
N LYS A 19 -0.21 -1.23 7.17
CA LYS A 19 -0.60 -2.56 7.67
C LYS A 19 -1.82 -3.10 6.94
N ALA A 20 -2.81 -2.25 6.66
CA ALA A 20 -3.98 -2.61 5.85
C ALA A 20 -3.57 -3.03 4.43
N ARG A 21 -2.76 -2.22 3.73
CA ARG A 21 -2.31 -2.51 2.35
C ARG A 21 -1.40 -3.74 2.25
N LYS A 22 -0.60 -4.04 3.27
CA LYS A 22 0.17 -5.30 3.33
C LYS A 22 -0.73 -6.54 3.45
N THR A 23 -1.81 -6.45 4.23
CA THR A 23 -2.78 -7.54 4.40
C THR A 23 -3.56 -7.79 3.10
N GLU A 24 -3.92 -6.70 2.41
CA GLU A 24 -4.55 -6.74 1.10
C GLU A 24 -3.61 -7.37 0.05
N LEU A 25 -2.33 -7.00 0.04
CA LEU A 25 -1.30 -7.61 -0.82
C LEU A 25 -1.12 -9.10 -0.53
N PHE A 26 -1.19 -9.52 0.74
CA PHE A 26 -1.11 -10.94 1.12
C PHE A 26 -2.31 -11.73 0.56
N THR A 27 -3.51 -11.17 0.71
CA THR A 27 -4.74 -11.76 0.17
C THR A 27 -4.70 -11.84 -1.36
N LEU A 28 -4.23 -10.79 -2.04
CA LEU A 28 -4.05 -10.76 -3.49
C LEU A 28 -3.02 -11.80 -3.96
N LYS A 29 -1.92 -12.00 -3.23
CA LYS A 29 -0.94 -13.05 -3.52
C LYS A 29 -1.53 -14.45 -3.35
N ILE A 30 -2.38 -14.68 -2.34
CA ILE A 30 -3.09 -15.95 -2.16
C ILE A 30 -4.03 -16.18 -3.36
N LYS A 31 -4.86 -15.20 -3.71
CA LYS A 31 -5.75 -15.27 -4.89
C LYS A 31 -4.98 -15.52 -6.18
N GLN A 32 -3.80 -14.91 -6.34
CA GLN A 32 -2.90 -15.15 -7.48
C GLN A 32 -2.41 -16.60 -7.52
N LYS A 33 -1.94 -17.13 -6.38
CA LYS A 33 -1.49 -18.53 -6.28
C LYS A 33 -2.62 -19.53 -6.55
N MET A 34 -3.85 -19.18 -6.18
CA MET A 34 -5.04 -19.99 -6.47
C MET A 34 -5.48 -19.89 -7.94
N MET A 35 -4.77 -19.16 -8.81
CA MET A 35 -5.16 -18.83 -10.18
C MET A 35 -6.55 -18.18 -10.32
N GLN A 36 -7.08 -17.62 -9.22
CA GLN A 36 -8.38 -16.95 -9.17
C GLN A 36 -8.28 -15.43 -9.40
N LEU A 37 -7.08 -14.93 -9.71
CA LEU A 37 -6.85 -13.50 -9.87
C LEU A 37 -7.05 -13.11 -11.33
N THR A 38 -8.20 -12.50 -11.61
CA THR A 38 -8.53 -11.91 -12.92
C THR A 38 -7.69 -10.68 -13.27
N ASN A 39 -7.16 -9.97 -12.28
CA ASN A 39 -6.43 -8.73 -12.49
C ASN A 39 -5.10 -8.67 -11.71
N THR A 40 -4.03 -9.15 -12.33
CA THR A 40 -2.66 -9.13 -11.78
C THR A 40 -2.10 -7.73 -11.55
N ASN A 41 -2.67 -6.71 -12.21
CA ASN A 41 -2.26 -5.31 -12.05
C ASN A 41 -2.51 -4.76 -10.65
N GLU A 42 -3.48 -5.30 -9.91
CA GLU A 42 -3.78 -4.88 -8.53
C GLU A 42 -2.59 -5.12 -7.58
N ILE A 43 -1.80 -6.16 -7.82
CA ILE A 43 -0.58 -6.43 -7.04
C ILE A 43 0.46 -5.32 -7.23
N SER A 44 0.64 -4.89 -8.48
CA SER A 44 1.58 -3.81 -8.81
C SER A 44 1.10 -2.46 -8.27
N VAL A 45 -0.21 -2.20 -8.29
CA VAL A 45 -0.81 -1.00 -7.70
C VAL A 45 -0.65 -1.00 -6.18
N ALA A 46 -0.95 -2.12 -5.51
CA ALA A 46 -0.77 -2.27 -4.06
C ALA A 46 0.70 -2.07 -3.64
N LYS A 47 1.66 -2.61 -4.40
CA LYS A 47 3.10 -2.36 -4.17
C LYS A 47 3.48 -0.89 -4.33
N LYS A 48 2.98 -0.21 -5.38
CA LYS A 48 3.23 1.22 -5.60
C LYS A 48 2.61 2.08 -4.49
N ASP A 49 1.43 1.73 -4.00
CA ASP A 49 0.80 2.45 -2.89
C ASP A 49 1.57 2.26 -1.57
N ILE A 50 2.10 1.05 -1.28
CA ILE A 50 3.01 0.84 -0.13
C ILE A 50 4.27 1.70 -0.25
N ALA A 51 4.88 1.76 -1.44
CA ALA A 51 6.07 2.57 -1.67
C ALA A 51 5.79 4.06 -1.42
N ARG A 52 4.65 4.59 -1.90
CA ARG A 52 4.24 5.98 -1.64
C ARG A 52 4.02 6.27 -0.16
N ILE A 53 3.42 5.34 0.59
CA ILE A 53 3.22 5.47 2.04
C ILE A 53 4.57 5.53 2.77
N ASN A 54 5.54 4.68 2.38
CA ASN A 54 6.88 4.73 2.95
C ASN A 54 7.59 6.06 2.66
N THR A 55 7.47 6.57 1.43
CA THR A 55 8.06 7.87 1.07
C THR A 55 7.44 9.01 1.88
N ALA A 56 6.12 8.99 2.12
CA ALA A 56 5.46 9.97 2.98
C ALA A 56 5.94 9.87 4.43
N LEU A 57 6.09 8.65 4.99
CA LEU A 57 6.65 8.45 6.33
C LEU A 57 8.07 8.99 6.46
N THR A 58 8.92 8.80 5.45
CA THR A 58 10.28 9.36 5.43
C THR A 58 10.26 10.88 5.32
N ALA A 59 9.31 11.46 4.56
CA ALA A 59 9.19 12.90 4.41
C ALA A 59 8.69 13.61 5.69
N VAL A 60 7.86 12.94 6.51
CA VAL A 60 7.42 13.46 7.81
C VAL A 60 8.51 13.36 8.90
N ALA A 61 9.47 12.43 8.73
CA ALA A 61 10.54 12.20 9.69
C ALA A 61 11.79 13.09 9.50
N ASN A 62 11.89 13.80 8.36
CA ASN A 62 12.96 14.75 8.04
C ASN A 62 12.47 16.19 8.17
#